data_AF-A0A954WCP0-F1
#
_entry.id   AF-A0A954WCP0-F1
#
_cell.length_a   1.000
_cell.length_b   1.000
_cell.length_c   1.000
_cell.angle_alpha   90.00
_cell.angle_beta   90.00
_cell.angle_gamma   90.00
#
_symmetry.space_group_name_H-M   'P 1'
#
loop_
_entity.id
_entity.type
_entity.pdbx_description
1 polymer ?
#
loop_
_entity_poly.entity_id
_entity_poly.type
_entity_poly.pdbx_seq_one_letter_code
_entity_poly.pdbx_strand_id
1 'polypeptide(L)'
;LVLLFVANSLPLAASAQDDDDEPELNSGLLARYSNQSGQSAERIDSQIAFDWDKSAPDERLAAGPFTARWRGMLMSQARGEYRLFAHASGTVRIELAGQAILNSRSDEPAWHASEPIQIPFDWHPIEIEYLSGGESAQLALFWSGPNFALEPISDRNWFHEPAESNRAEFERGRQLARALRCEACHQAATNAQPGPSLERLTGAVRREWLMDWLTSMPESETQLAAPRRMPHFAFTADEANDVANYLLSAEPVDLRIPAAEDANAKPSPKANNKNQPADEPPSGERLFLTLGCLACHPHGQAGSASLFGGNSLTHAGDKRPADYFAKWLAEPASLNAQHRMPVFDLSAAERTALAEWLAKQTRGRVDQSGEPSNADAPPANRDASVEASIERGRKLTLDSGCQACHQMPTGEKDNVAPSTPRLGKLSTDSRWERACSAADFDAARPAARRQPIYQLADADRAALRHYFAQRLDLTAEPSQSQAGR
;
A
#
# COMPACT_ATOMS: atom_id res chain seq x y z
N LEU A 1 36.13 61.66 -30.77
CA LEU A 1 35.91 60.56 -29.79
C LEU A 1 34.86 61.02 -28.77
N VAL A 2 33.57 60.91 -29.10
CA VAL A 2 32.40 60.77 -28.19
C VAL A 2 31.25 60.32 -29.11
N LEU A 3 30.73 59.12 -28.88
CA LEU A 3 29.63 58.50 -29.63
C LEU A 3 28.33 58.69 -28.83
N LEU A 4 27.33 59.30 -29.47
CA LEU A 4 25.95 59.42 -28.98
C LEU A 4 25.27 58.04 -28.97
N PHE A 5 24.64 57.69 -27.84
CA PHE A 5 23.61 56.65 -27.78
C PHE A 5 22.23 57.31 -27.81
N VAL A 6 21.48 57.04 -28.89
CA VAL A 6 20.06 57.38 -29.01
C VAL A 6 19.25 56.17 -28.54
N ALA A 7 18.36 56.41 -27.58
CA ALA A 7 17.43 55.43 -27.05
C ALA A 7 16.35 55.08 -28.10
N ASN A 8 16.20 53.80 -28.39
CA ASN A 8 15.06 53.28 -29.16
C ASN A 8 14.11 52.56 -28.19
N SER A 9 12.96 53.17 -27.95
CA SER A 9 11.80 52.60 -27.28
C SER A 9 11.02 51.72 -28.27
N LEU A 10 11.05 50.40 -28.04
CA LEU A 10 10.17 49.42 -28.69
C LEU A 10 8.92 49.21 -27.81
N PRO A 11 7.71 49.09 -28.39
CA PRO A 11 6.51 48.85 -27.62
C PRO A 11 6.49 47.40 -27.13
N LEU A 12 6.16 47.23 -25.85
CA LEU A 12 5.83 45.96 -25.21
C LEU A 12 4.67 45.32 -25.99
N ALA A 13 4.96 44.30 -26.78
CA ALA A 13 3.95 43.34 -27.18
C ALA A 13 3.57 42.55 -25.93
N ALA A 14 2.35 42.76 -25.44
CA ALA A 14 1.75 41.90 -24.43
C ALA A 14 1.71 40.48 -25.01
N SER A 15 2.54 39.59 -24.45
CA SER A 15 2.35 38.16 -24.62
C SER A 15 1.05 37.81 -23.90
N ALA A 16 0.00 37.52 -24.66
CA ALA A 16 -1.08 36.69 -24.15
C ALA A 16 -0.42 35.37 -23.70
N GLN A 17 -0.38 35.16 -22.39
CA GLN A 17 -0.26 33.82 -21.85
C GLN A 17 -1.59 33.16 -22.17
N ASP A 18 -1.62 32.35 -23.22
CA ASP A 18 -2.59 31.27 -23.29
C ASP A 18 -2.21 30.34 -22.13
N ASP A 19 -2.93 30.47 -21.02
CA ASP A 19 -2.98 29.42 -20.01
C ASP A 19 -3.62 28.21 -20.72
N ASP A 20 -2.79 27.31 -21.22
CA ASP A 20 -3.24 25.98 -21.65
C ASP A 20 -3.85 25.31 -20.40
N ASP A 21 -5.17 25.41 -20.27
CA ASP A 21 -6.03 24.66 -19.35
C ASP A 21 -5.94 23.16 -19.68
N GLU A 22 -4.77 22.53 -19.50
CA GLU A 22 -4.73 21.06 -19.46
C GLU A 22 -5.60 20.63 -18.28
N PRO A 23 -6.64 19.82 -18.51
CA PRO A 23 -7.50 19.38 -17.43
C PRO A 23 -6.62 18.65 -16.41
N GLU A 24 -6.61 19.16 -15.18
CA GLU A 24 -5.91 18.50 -14.09
C GLU A 24 -6.61 17.15 -13.87
N LEU A 25 -6.06 16.05 -14.40
CA LEU A 25 -6.70 14.73 -14.33
C LEU A 25 -6.13 13.92 -13.17
N ASN A 26 -7.02 13.31 -12.39
CA ASN A 26 -6.66 12.39 -11.31
C ASN A 26 -6.68 10.94 -11.80
N SER A 27 -5.84 10.08 -11.22
CA SER A 27 -5.80 8.65 -11.58
C SER A 27 -7.05 7.88 -11.10
N GLY A 28 -7.47 6.91 -11.90
CA GLY A 28 -8.63 6.03 -11.70
C GLY A 28 -9.89 6.46 -12.43
N LEU A 29 -10.87 5.55 -12.50
CA LEU A 29 -12.20 5.80 -13.07
C LEU A 29 -13.25 5.98 -11.97
N LEU A 30 -14.29 6.74 -12.29
CA LEU A 30 -15.41 7.03 -11.42
C LEU A 30 -16.41 5.90 -11.49
N ALA A 31 -16.50 5.12 -10.42
CA ALA A 31 -17.36 3.96 -10.34
C ALA A 31 -18.66 4.29 -9.61
N ARG A 32 -19.79 3.92 -10.20
CA ARG A 32 -21.09 3.83 -9.53
C ARG A 32 -21.57 2.39 -9.57
N TYR A 33 -21.78 1.81 -8.40
CA TYR A 33 -22.41 0.52 -8.20
C TYR A 33 -23.85 0.69 -7.76
N SER A 34 -24.73 -0.19 -8.20
CA SER A 34 -26.14 -0.18 -7.79
C SER A 34 -26.67 -1.61 -7.68
N ASN A 35 -27.39 -1.90 -6.61
CA ASN A 35 -28.06 -3.19 -6.43
C ASN A 35 -29.52 -3.12 -6.92
N GLN A 36 -30.21 -4.26 -6.91
CA GLN A 36 -31.60 -4.35 -7.36
C GLN A 36 -32.61 -3.61 -6.47
N SER A 37 -32.26 -3.28 -5.21
CA SER A 37 -33.14 -2.51 -4.32
C SER A 37 -33.02 -0.99 -4.53
N GLY A 38 -32.17 -0.54 -5.46
CA GLY A 38 -31.95 0.87 -5.76
C GLY A 38 -30.93 1.55 -4.84
N GLN A 39 -30.28 0.82 -3.94
CA GLN A 39 -29.12 1.34 -3.20
C GLN A 39 -27.95 1.49 -4.17
N SER A 40 -27.19 2.58 -4.01
CA SER A 40 -26.03 2.84 -4.84
C SER A 40 -24.85 3.31 -4.00
N ALA A 41 -23.66 3.02 -4.51
CA ALA A 41 -22.39 3.36 -3.88
C ALA A 41 -21.44 3.89 -4.95
N GLU A 42 -20.72 4.96 -4.63
CA GLU A 42 -19.74 5.56 -5.55
C GLU A 42 -18.34 5.55 -4.95
N ARG A 43 -17.33 5.30 -5.79
CA ARG A 43 -15.91 5.33 -5.41
C ARG A 43 -15.02 5.53 -6.65
N ILE A 44 -13.72 5.64 -6.42
CA ILE A 44 -12.71 5.65 -7.48
C ILE A 44 -12.10 4.25 -7.58
N ASP A 45 -12.08 3.68 -8.78
CA ASP A 45 -11.38 2.43 -9.08
C ASP A 45 -10.14 2.71 -9.94
N SER A 46 -8.95 2.44 -9.40
CA SER A 46 -7.69 2.62 -10.13
C SER A 46 -7.39 1.48 -11.12
N GLN A 47 -8.10 0.36 -11.03
CA GLN A 47 -7.95 -0.79 -11.93
C GLN A 47 -9.31 -1.48 -12.11
N ILE A 48 -9.55 -2.01 -13.31
CA ILE A 48 -10.75 -2.80 -13.62
C ILE A 48 -10.34 -4.26 -13.79
N ALA A 49 -10.15 -4.93 -12.65
CA ALA A 49 -9.79 -6.35 -12.56
C ALA A 49 -10.36 -6.92 -11.26
N PHE A 50 -11.62 -7.33 -11.31
CA PHE A 50 -12.41 -7.74 -10.16
C PHE A 50 -12.87 -9.18 -10.28
N ASP A 51 -12.72 -9.90 -9.18
CA ASP A 51 -13.38 -11.18 -8.94
C ASP A 51 -14.19 -11.04 -7.65
N TRP A 52 -15.48 -10.79 -7.81
CA TRP A 52 -16.40 -10.64 -6.68
C TRP A 52 -16.94 -11.99 -6.21
N ASP A 53 -16.88 -13.02 -7.06
CA ASP A 53 -17.63 -14.26 -6.90
C ASP A 53 -19.10 -13.96 -6.55
N LYS A 54 -19.50 -14.16 -5.28
CA LYS A 54 -20.86 -13.88 -4.76
C LYS A 54 -20.92 -12.68 -3.80
N SER A 55 -19.81 -11.98 -3.63
CA SER A 55 -19.68 -10.84 -2.73
C SER A 55 -20.31 -9.58 -3.33
N ALA A 56 -20.71 -8.64 -2.48
CA ALA A 56 -21.13 -7.31 -2.93
C ALA A 56 -19.94 -6.56 -3.57
N PRO A 57 -20.18 -5.70 -4.58
CA PRO A 57 -19.10 -4.94 -5.22
C PRO A 57 -18.54 -3.81 -4.35
N ASP A 58 -19.32 -3.38 -3.36
CA ASP A 58 -18.98 -2.36 -2.39
C ASP A 58 -19.62 -2.71 -1.03
N GLU A 59 -18.92 -2.41 0.05
CA GLU A 59 -19.33 -2.70 1.42
C GLU A 59 -20.57 -1.92 1.90
N ARG A 60 -20.97 -0.88 1.16
CA ARG A 60 -22.22 -0.14 1.38
C ARG A 60 -23.44 -0.80 0.73
N LEU A 61 -23.24 -1.89 -0.02
CA LEU A 61 -24.30 -2.60 -0.74
C LEU A 61 -24.48 -4.01 -0.17
N ALA A 62 -25.72 -4.50 -0.18
CA ALA A 62 -26.01 -5.90 0.07
C ALA A 62 -25.49 -6.79 -1.08
N ALA A 63 -25.09 -8.02 -0.75
CA ALA A 63 -24.70 -9.02 -1.75
C ALA A 63 -25.90 -9.41 -2.65
N GLY A 64 -25.60 -9.75 -3.90
CA GLY A 64 -26.58 -10.07 -4.94
C GLY A 64 -26.25 -9.41 -6.27
N PRO A 65 -27.14 -9.54 -7.28
CA PRO A 65 -26.89 -8.95 -8.59
C PRO A 65 -26.79 -7.43 -8.52
N PHE A 66 -25.87 -6.86 -9.29
CA PHE A 66 -25.57 -5.45 -9.32
C PHE A 66 -25.22 -4.96 -10.72
N THR A 67 -25.33 -3.65 -10.90
CA THR A 67 -24.79 -2.93 -12.06
C THR A 67 -23.61 -2.08 -11.61
N ALA A 68 -22.54 -2.09 -12.38
CA ALA A 68 -21.40 -1.19 -12.22
C ALA A 68 -21.28 -0.30 -13.46
N ARG A 69 -21.07 0.99 -13.26
CA ARG A 69 -20.79 1.95 -14.33
C ARG A 69 -19.51 2.71 -14.01
N TRP A 70 -18.55 2.68 -14.91
CA TRP A 70 -17.32 3.46 -14.82
C TRP A 70 -17.30 4.56 -15.87
N ARG A 71 -16.84 5.74 -15.48
CA ARG A 71 -16.67 6.89 -16.37
C ARG A 71 -15.34 7.58 -16.12
N GLY A 72 -14.73 8.09 -17.17
CA GLY A 72 -13.48 8.84 -17.10
C GLY A 72 -12.78 8.89 -18.44
N MET A 73 -11.45 8.86 -18.41
CA MET A 73 -10.57 8.97 -19.56
C MET A 73 -9.62 7.76 -19.62
N LEU A 74 -9.42 7.22 -20.82
CA LEU A 74 -8.37 6.26 -21.16
C LEU A 74 -7.21 7.00 -21.82
N MET A 75 -5.99 6.86 -21.29
CA MET A 75 -4.78 7.44 -21.89
C MET A 75 -4.12 6.47 -22.85
N SER A 76 -3.96 6.86 -24.12
CA SER A 76 -3.16 6.15 -25.12
C SER A 76 -1.77 6.77 -25.33
N GLN A 77 -0.72 6.03 -24.98
CA GLN A 77 0.67 6.52 -25.06
C GLN A 77 1.29 6.45 -26.47
N ALA A 78 0.61 5.82 -27.41
CA ALA A 78 1.01 5.77 -28.81
C ALA A 78 -0.22 5.94 -29.70
N ARG A 79 -0.05 6.56 -30.85
CA ARG A 79 -1.09 6.52 -31.89
C ARG A 79 -1.04 5.18 -32.62
N GLY A 80 -2.19 4.65 -32.99
CA GLY A 80 -2.29 3.53 -33.91
C GLY A 80 -3.47 2.61 -33.62
N GLU A 81 -3.34 1.36 -34.04
CA GLU A 81 -4.38 0.35 -33.88
C GLU A 81 -4.34 -0.26 -32.47
N TYR A 82 -5.48 -0.22 -31.80
CA TYR A 82 -5.71 -0.83 -30.50
C TYR A 82 -6.85 -1.84 -30.57
N ARG A 83 -6.85 -2.76 -29.61
CA ARG A 83 -7.97 -3.67 -29.36
C ARG A 83 -8.21 -3.74 -27.86
N LEU A 84 -9.46 -3.59 -27.44
CA LEU A 84 -9.86 -3.75 -26.05
C LEU A 84 -10.46 -5.14 -25.85
N PHE A 85 -10.17 -5.72 -24.69
CA PHE A 85 -10.65 -7.04 -24.30
C PHE A 85 -11.27 -6.98 -22.92
N ALA A 86 -12.33 -7.76 -22.73
CA ALA A 86 -12.94 -8.00 -21.44
C ALA A 86 -12.96 -9.50 -21.15
N HIS A 87 -12.46 -9.90 -19.99
CA HIS A 87 -12.70 -11.23 -19.44
C HIS A 87 -13.80 -11.12 -18.38
N ALA A 88 -14.99 -11.65 -18.65
CA ALA A 88 -16.15 -11.39 -17.80
C ALA A 88 -17.19 -12.52 -17.77
N SER A 89 -17.90 -12.61 -16.65
CA SER A 89 -19.19 -13.30 -16.51
C SER A 89 -20.29 -12.25 -16.29
N GLY A 90 -21.33 -12.23 -17.11
CA GLY A 90 -22.35 -11.18 -17.14
C GLY A 90 -22.38 -10.41 -18.46
N THR A 91 -22.90 -9.20 -18.44
CA THR A 91 -22.97 -8.32 -19.63
C THR A 91 -21.98 -7.17 -19.48
N VAL A 92 -21.19 -6.92 -20.52
CA VAL A 92 -20.21 -5.82 -20.59
C VAL A 92 -20.50 -4.97 -21.81
N ARG A 93 -20.58 -3.65 -21.61
CA ARG A 93 -20.63 -2.65 -22.66
C ARG A 93 -19.49 -1.65 -22.46
N ILE A 94 -18.74 -1.35 -23.52
CA ILE A 94 -17.67 -0.35 -23.50
C ILE A 94 -17.91 0.64 -24.64
N GLU A 95 -17.92 1.91 -24.27
CA GLU A 95 -17.94 3.05 -25.18
C GLU A 95 -16.64 3.82 -25.03
N LEU A 96 -16.00 4.11 -26.16
CA LEU A 96 -14.76 4.88 -26.22
C LEU A 96 -14.94 6.03 -27.22
N ALA A 97 -14.61 7.25 -26.79
CA ALA A 97 -14.81 8.48 -27.56
C ALA A 97 -16.24 8.60 -28.14
N GLY A 98 -17.26 8.18 -27.37
CA GLY A 98 -18.66 8.20 -27.77
C GLY A 98 -19.09 7.08 -28.73
N GLN A 99 -18.19 6.16 -29.09
CA GLN A 99 -18.49 5.01 -29.94
C GLN A 99 -18.56 3.72 -29.11
N ALA A 100 -19.64 2.95 -29.25
CA ALA A 100 -19.72 1.60 -28.68
C ALA A 100 -18.75 0.65 -29.41
N ILE A 101 -17.73 0.19 -28.70
CA ILE A 101 -16.66 -0.69 -29.24
C ILE A 101 -16.80 -2.15 -28.77
N LEU A 102 -17.53 -2.38 -27.68
CA LEU A 102 -17.81 -3.71 -27.16
C LEU A 102 -19.21 -3.75 -26.56
N ASN A 103 -19.98 -4.78 -26.90
CA ASN A 103 -21.25 -5.11 -26.24
C ASN A 103 -21.41 -6.62 -26.29
N SER A 104 -21.19 -7.28 -25.16
CA SER A 104 -21.17 -8.74 -25.08
C SER A 104 -21.82 -9.23 -23.80
N ARG A 105 -22.30 -10.48 -23.85
CA ARG A 105 -22.83 -11.19 -22.70
C ARG A 105 -22.30 -12.62 -22.69
N SER A 106 -21.93 -13.09 -21.52
CA SER A 106 -21.65 -14.50 -21.24
C SER A 106 -22.20 -14.87 -19.87
N ASP A 107 -22.68 -16.10 -19.68
CA ASP A 107 -23.12 -16.54 -18.35
C ASP A 107 -21.94 -17.09 -17.52
N GLU A 108 -20.91 -17.64 -18.18
CA GLU A 108 -19.63 -18.07 -17.57
C GLU A 108 -18.48 -17.09 -17.93
N PRO A 109 -17.36 -17.07 -17.18
CA PRO A 109 -16.20 -16.24 -17.50
C PRO A 109 -15.63 -16.54 -18.91
N ALA A 110 -15.67 -15.54 -19.79
CA ALA A 110 -15.21 -15.66 -21.17
C ALA A 110 -14.48 -14.41 -21.65
N TRP A 111 -13.60 -14.59 -22.65
CA TRP A 111 -12.94 -13.50 -23.36
C TRP A 111 -13.84 -12.91 -24.43
N HIS A 112 -13.95 -11.58 -24.42
CA HIS A 112 -14.61 -10.77 -25.43
C HIS A 112 -13.62 -9.72 -25.93
N ALA A 113 -13.68 -9.38 -27.22
CA ALA A 113 -12.78 -8.42 -27.83
C ALA A 113 -13.55 -7.44 -28.72
N SER A 114 -13.14 -6.17 -28.72
CA SER A 114 -13.61 -5.20 -29.69
C SER A 114 -13.12 -5.56 -31.10
N GLU A 115 -13.63 -4.89 -32.13
CA GLU A 115 -12.88 -4.78 -33.39
C GLU A 115 -11.63 -3.91 -33.19
N PRO A 116 -10.61 -4.02 -34.06
CA PRO A 116 -9.48 -3.09 -34.05
C PRO A 116 -9.96 -1.65 -34.26
N ILE A 117 -9.45 -0.73 -33.44
CA ILE A 117 -9.83 0.69 -33.44
C ILE A 117 -8.59 1.57 -33.54
N GLN A 118 -8.68 2.63 -34.34
CA GLN A 118 -7.59 3.61 -34.46
C GLN A 118 -7.74 4.67 -33.37
N ILE A 119 -6.74 4.78 -32.49
CA ILE A 119 -6.72 5.72 -31.38
C ILE A 119 -5.51 6.65 -31.55
N PRO A 120 -5.66 7.99 -31.50
CA PRO A 120 -4.52 8.91 -31.49
C PRO A 120 -3.83 8.89 -30.11
N PHE A 121 -2.69 9.56 -29.98
CA PHE A 121 -2.09 9.84 -28.66
C PHE A 121 -2.93 10.92 -27.98
N ASP A 122 -3.76 10.54 -27.01
CA ASP A 122 -4.62 11.49 -26.28
C ASP A 122 -5.30 10.84 -25.06
N TRP A 123 -6.10 11.64 -24.36
CA TRP A 123 -7.09 11.23 -23.39
C TRP A 123 -8.44 10.97 -24.08
N HIS A 124 -8.96 9.75 -23.95
CA HIS A 124 -10.19 9.33 -24.61
C HIS A 124 -11.31 9.13 -23.59
N PRO A 125 -12.45 9.85 -23.70
CA PRO A 125 -13.61 9.57 -22.87
C PRO A 125 -14.00 8.09 -22.96
N ILE A 126 -14.13 7.43 -21.82
CA ILE A 126 -14.50 6.03 -21.74
C ILE A 126 -15.67 5.84 -20.77
N GLU A 127 -16.69 5.11 -21.22
CA GLU A 127 -17.77 4.62 -20.37
C GLU A 127 -17.81 3.10 -20.43
N ILE A 128 -17.85 2.46 -19.26
CA ILE A 128 -17.96 1.00 -19.14
C ILE A 128 -19.20 0.71 -18.30
N GLU A 129 -20.08 -0.14 -18.80
CA GLU A 129 -21.22 -0.66 -18.06
C GLU A 129 -21.09 -2.17 -17.92
N TYR A 130 -21.29 -2.66 -16.70
CA TYR A 130 -21.27 -4.07 -16.38
C TYR A 130 -22.50 -4.46 -15.57
N LEU A 131 -23.16 -5.55 -15.98
CA LEU A 131 -24.22 -6.19 -15.22
C LEU A 131 -23.74 -7.56 -14.78
N SER A 132 -23.71 -7.79 -13.47
CA SER A 132 -23.23 -9.06 -12.89
C SER A 132 -24.04 -10.26 -13.37
N GLY A 133 -23.35 -11.36 -13.67
CA GLY A 133 -23.97 -12.66 -13.94
C GLY A 133 -24.68 -13.25 -12.70
N GLY A 134 -25.50 -14.28 -12.91
CA GLY A 134 -26.33 -14.88 -11.86
C GLY A 134 -25.61 -15.86 -10.91
N GLU A 135 -24.50 -16.47 -11.32
CA GLU A 135 -23.77 -17.48 -10.53
C GLU A 135 -22.48 -16.95 -9.88
N SER A 136 -21.72 -16.14 -10.61
CA SER A 136 -20.53 -15.44 -10.15
C SER A 136 -20.32 -14.13 -10.93
N ALA A 137 -19.71 -13.14 -10.30
CA ALA A 137 -19.39 -11.86 -10.93
C ALA A 137 -17.88 -11.66 -11.05
N GLN A 138 -17.40 -11.59 -12.29
CA GLN A 138 -16.00 -11.32 -12.62
C GLN A 138 -15.92 -10.37 -13.81
N LEU A 139 -14.97 -9.42 -13.77
CA LEU A 139 -14.66 -8.50 -14.86
C LEU A 139 -13.18 -8.09 -14.80
N ALA A 140 -12.43 -8.31 -15.87
CA ALA A 140 -11.10 -7.74 -16.05
C ALA A 140 -10.93 -7.15 -17.46
N LEU A 141 -10.32 -5.96 -17.56
CA LEU A 141 -10.07 -5.26 -18.82
C LEU A 141 -8.61 -5.31 -19.23
N PHE A 142 -8.40 -5.61 -20.51
CA PHE A 142 -7.10 -5.71 -21.14
C PHE A 142 -7.11 -4.95 -22.46
N TRP A 143 -5.93 -4.66 -22.98
CA TRP A 143 -5.76 -4.08 -24.30
C TRP A 143 -4.49 -4.58 -24.97
N SER A 144 -4.46 -4.44 -26.28
CA SER A 144 -3.23 -4.54 -27.08
C SER A 144 -3.11 -3.27 -27.91
N GLY A 145 -1.89 -2.87 -28.24
CA GLY A 145 -1.63 -1.69 -29.05
C GLY A 145 -0.42 -1.85 -29.97
N PRO A 146 0.00 -0.77 -30.64
CA PRO A 146 1.02 -0.84 -31.69
C PRO A 146 2.38 -1.38 -31.22
N ASN A 147 2.71 -1.15 -29.94
CA ASN A 147 4.04 -1.41 -29.39
C ASN A 147 4.03 -2.46 -28.27
N PHE A 148 2.89 -3.09 -28.00
CA PHE A 148 2.75 -4.04 -26.89
C PHE A 148 1.67 -5.08 -27.17
N ALA A 149 1.86 -6.30 -26.64
CA ALA A 149 0.92 -7.39 -26.75
C ALA A 149 -0.27 -7.21 -25.79
N LEU A 150 -1.10 -8.24 -25.62
CA LEU A 150 -2.19 -8.21 -24.65
C LEU A 150 -1.66 -7.99 -23.23
N GLU A 151 -2.03 -6.89 -22.59
CA GLU A 151 -1.73 -6.59 -21.18
C GLU A 151 -2.97 -6.03 -20.47
N PRO A 152 -3.06 -6.15 -19.12
CA PRO A 152 -4.08 -5.44 -18.36
C PRO A 152 -3.95 -3.94 -18.54
N ILE A 153 -5.08 -3.22 -18.59
CA ILE A 153 -5.03 -1.76 -18.60
C ILE A 153 -4.75 -1.27 -17.17
N SER A 154 -3.55 -0.74 -16.96
CA SER A 154 -3.05 -0.34 -15.64
C SER A 154 -3.59 1.03 -15.18
N ASP A 155 -3.40 1.33 -13.90
CA ASP A 155 -3.74 2.61 -13.24
C ASP A 155 -3.14 3.85 -13.90
N ARG A 156 -1.99 3.72 -14.58
CA ARG A 156 -1.37 4.78 -15.40
C ARG A 156 -2.15 5.15 -16.67
N ASN A 157 -3.23 4.45 -16.97
CA ASN A 157 -4.04 4.65 -18.17
C ASN A 157 -5.47 5.11 -17.83
N TRP A 158 -5.87 5.12 -16.56
CA TRP A 158 -7.21 5.46 -16.10
C TRP A 158 -7.25 6.79 -15.39
N PHE A 159 -8.14 7.69 -15.80
CA PHE A 159 -8.19 9.05 -15.26
C PHE A 159 -9.60 9.61 -15.17
N HIS A 160 -9.78 10.65 -14.35
CA HIS A 160 -11.05 11.39 -14.18
C HIS A 160 -10.80 12.86 -13.82
N GLU A 161 -11.81 13.71 -14.02
CA GLU A 161 -11.76 15.12 -13.66
C GLU A 161 -11.88 15.35 -12.13
N PRO A 162 -11.26 16.39 -11.54
CA PRO A 162 -11.13 16.54 -10.07
C PRO A 162 -12.40 16.91 -9.33
N ALA A 163 -13.49 17.28 -10.02
CA ALA A 163 -14.71 17.86 -9.43
C ALA A 163 -15.49 16.93 -8.47
N GLU A 164 -14.88 15.85 -8.00
CA GLU A 164 -15.50 14.74 -7.28
C GLU A 164 -14.86 14.39 -5.93
N SER A 165 -14.38 15.41 -5.21
CA SER A 165 -13.61 15.29 -3.95
C SER A 165 -14.20 14.32 -2.90
N ASN A 166 -15.52 14.27 -2.73
CA ASN A 166 -16.17 13.37 -1.76
C ASN A 166 -15.89 11.87 -2.02
N ARG A 167 -15.76 11.45 -3.29
CA ARG A 167 -15.45 10.05 -3.63
C ARG A 167 -14.00 9.72 -3.27
N ALA A 168 -13.10 10.66 -3.50
CA ALA A 168 -11.70 10.54 -3.11
C ALA A 168 -11.53 10.47 -1.58
N GLU A 169 -12.30 11.26 -0.81
CA GLU A 169 -12.30 11.19 0.66
C GLU A 169 -12.78 9.83 1.18
N PHE A 170 -13.88 9.29 0.66
CA PHE A 170 -14.36 7.96 1.05
C PHE A 170 -13.31 6.88 0.76
N GLU A 171 -12.73 6.89 -0.44
CA GLU A 171 -11.71 5.92 -0.85
C GLU A 171 -10.47 6.03 0.04
N ARG A 172 -9.96 7.24 0.26
CA ARG A 172 -8.83 7.49 1.16
C ARG A 172 -9.13 6.98 2.57
N GLY A 173 -10.32 7.25 3.10
CA GLY A 173 -10.77 6.77 4.40
C GLY A 173 -10.83 5.25 4.48
N ARG A 174 -11.36 4.57 3.45
CA ARG A 174 -11.39 3.11 3.36
C ARG A 174 -9.98 2.52 3.38
N GLN A 175 -9.08 3.08 2.57
CA GLN A 175 -7.69 2.63 2.49
C GLN A 175 -6.96 2.83 3.82
N LEU A 176 -7.15 3.98 4.48
CA LEU A 176 -6.60 4.25 5.81
C LEU A 176 -7.17 3.28 6.85
N ALA A 177 -8.48 3.04 6.90
CA ALA A 177 -9.09 2.13 7.85
C ALA A 177 -8.53 0.70 7.74
N ARG A 178 -8.24 0.25 6.51
CA ARG A 178 -7.59 -1.03 6.23
C ARG A 178 -6.09 -1.01 6.57
N ALA A 179 -5.36 0.00 6.11
CA ALA A 179 -3.91 0.11 6.31
C ALA A 179 -3.52 0.32 7.79
N LEU A 180 -4.35 1.03 8.56
CA LEU A 180 -4.21 1.24 10.01
C LEU A 180 -4.95 0.17 10.83
N ARG A 181 -5.68 -0.74 10.17
CA ARG A 181 -6.30 -1.93 10.77
C ARG A 181 -7.35 -1.61 11.82
N CYS A 182 -8.13 -0.55 11.64
CA CYS A 182 -9.15 -0.13 12.62
C CYS A 182 -10.13 -1.26 12.98
N GLU A 183 -10.42 -2.16 12.03
CA GLU A 183 -11.32 -3.30 12.20
C GLU A 183 -10.83 -4.36 13.20
N ALA A 184 -9.51 -4.46 13.42
CA ALA A 184 -8.91 -5.41 14.36
C ALA A 184 -9.41 -5.21 15.80
N CYS A 185 -9.83 -3.98 16.15
CA CYS A 185 -10.37 -3.65 17.48
C CYS A 185 -11.86 -3.25 17.46
N HIS A 186 -12.36 -2.58 16.42
CA HIS A 186 -13.69 -1.92 16.46
C HIS A 186 -14.88 -2.73 15.93
N GLN A 187 -14.68 -3.76 15.12
CA GLN A 187 -15.81 -4.42 14.44
C GLN A 187 -15.83 -5.94 14.60
N ALA A 188 -14.95 -6.49 15.45
CA ALA A 188 -14.80 -7.93 15.68
C ALA A 188 -14.79 -8.75 14.36
N ALA A 189 -14.14 -8.22 13.30
CA ALA A 189 -14.12 -8.82 11.98
C ALA A 189 -12.90 -9.74 11.78
N THR A 190 -13.13 -10.89 11.14
CA THR A 190 -12.24 -12.07 11.03
C THR A 190 -11.09 -11.93 10.03
N ASN A 191 -11.04 -10.85 9.24
CA ASN A 191 -10.20 -10.76 8.04
C ASN A 191 -9.19 -9.60 8.05
N ALA A 192 -8.95 -8.95 9.19
CA ALA A 192 -7.85 -8.00 9.29
C ALA A 192 -6.53 -8.76 9.07
N GLN A 193 -5.86 -8.55 7.92
CA GLN A 193 -4.52 -9.11 7.66
C GLN A 193 -3.66 -8.87 8.88
N PRO A 194 -2.88 -9.79 9.46
CA PRO A 194 -2.01 -9.54 10.61
C PRO A 194 -0.90 -8.52 10.32
N GLY A 195 -0.33 -7.93 11.38
CA GLY A 195 0.94 -7.20 11.31
C GLY A 195 2.10 -8.19 11.08
N PRO A 196 3.29 -7.72 10.68
CA PRO A 196 4.44 -8.60 10.50
C PRO A 196 4.72 -9.40 11.77
N SER A 197 4.98 -10.70 11.63
CA SER A 197 5.32 -11.54 12.78
C SER A 197 6.54 -10.98 13.51
N LEU A 198 6.45 -10.94 14.84
CA LEU A 198 7.53 -10.61 15.76
C LEU A 198 8.07 -11.85 16.46
N GLU A 199 7.64 -13.06 16.04
CA GLU A 199 8.01 -14.32 16.69
C GLU A 199 9.53 -14.52 16.73
N ARG A 200 10.22 -14.12 15.65
CA ARG A 200 11.68 -14.20 15.51
C ARG A 200 12.17 -12.94 14.83
N LEU A 201 12.83 -12.06 15.58
CA LEU A 201 13.44 -10.84 15.03
C LEU A 201 14.97 -10.85 15.10
N THR A 202 15.53 -11.66 16.00
CA THR A 202 16.97 -11.77 16.21
C THR A 202 17.68 -12.11 14.90
N GLY A 203 18.69 -11.32 14.54
CA GLY A 203 19.41 -11.39 13.26
C GLY A 203 18.71 -10.72 12.08
N ALA A 204 17.38 -10.56 12.09
CA ALA A 204 16.64 -9.94 11.00
C ALA A 204 16.49 -8.42 11.14
N VAL A 205 16.61 -7.86 12.34
CA VAL A 205 16.45 -6.42 12.63
C VAL A 205 17.62 -5.94 13.49
N ARG A 206 18.12 -4.73 13.25
CA ARG A 206 19.08 -4.05 14.13
C ARG A 206 18.37 -3.47 15.37
N ARG A 207 18.95 -3.65 16.55
CA ARG A 207 18.38 -3.23 17.82
C ARG A 207 18.28 -1.72 17.92
N GLU A 208 19.26 -0.97 17.43
CA GLU A 208 19.21 0.50 17.50
C GLU A 208 18.05 1.04 16.69
N TRP A 209 17.78 0.44 15.52
CA TRP A 209 16.56 0.75 14.77
C TRP A 209 15.30 0.35 15.53
N LEU A 210 15.28 -0.80 16.20
CA LEU A 210 14.11 -1.21 17.00
C LEU A 210 13.85 -0.24 18.16
N MET A 211 14.90 0.21 18.82
CA MET A 211 14.84 1.21 19.89
C MET A 211 14.31 2.55 19.40
N ASP A 212 14.87 3.05 18.30
CA ASP A 212 14.40 4.27 17.65
C ASP A 212 12.95 4.11 17.21
N TRP A 213 12.58 2.96 16.64
CA TRP A 213 11.22 2.72 16.21
C TRP A 213 10.22 2.75 17.38
N LEU A 214 10.56 2.14 18.52
CA LEU A 214 9.68 2.09 19.69
C LEU A 214 9.55 3.43 20.41
N THR A 215 10.57 4.28 20.35
CA THR A 215 10.62 5.56 21.08
C THR A 215 10.24 6.75 20.21
N SER A 216 10.64 6.77 18.94
CA SER A 216 10.34 7.88 18.03
C SER A 216 8.85 7.97 17.76
N MET A 217 8.28 9.12 18.11
CA MET A 217 7.07 9.58 17.47
C MET A 217 7.43 9.89 16.02
N PRO A 218 6.70 9.36 15.02
CA PRO A 218 6.81 9.96 13.70
C PRO A 218 6.46 11.44 13.87
N GLU A 219 7.20 12.35 13.24
CA GLU A 219 6.68 13.71 13.11
C GLU A 219 5.34 13.61 12.37
N SER A 220 4.45 14.57 12.63
CA SER A 220 3.33 14.85 11.75
C SER A 220 3.94 15.32 10.42
N GLU A 221 4.49 14.39 9.64
CA GLU A 221 5.08 14.66 8.34
C GLU A 221 3.91 15.09 7.46
N THR A 222 3.73 16.40 7.36
CA THR A 222 2.59 17.08 6.76
C THR A 222 2.39 16.77 5.28
N GLN A 223 3.18 15.86 4.67
CA GLN A 223 3.17 15.58 3.23
C GLN A 223 3.58 14.14 2.85
N LEU A 224 3.55 13.15 3.76
CA LEU A 224 3.72 11.75 3.34
C LEU A 224 2.44 11.21 2.70
N ALA A 225 2.55 10.67 1.48
CA ALA A 225 1.45 9.94 0.82
C ALA A 225 0.95 8.73 1.64
N ALA A 226 1.75 8.23 2.60
CA ALA A 226 1.40 7.13 3.49
C ALA A 226 1.91 7.36 4.95
N PRO A 227 1.02 7.46 5.96
CA PRO A 227 1.40 7.53 7.36
C PRO A 227 2.05 6.24 7.89
N ARG A 228 2.75 6.34 9.02
CA ARG A 228 3.28 5.18 9.75
C ARG A 228 2.14 4.26 10.18
N ARG A 229 2.17 3.00 9.71
CA ARG A 229 1.12 2.00 9.96
C ARG A 229 1.13 1.38 11.36
N MET A 230 2.30 1.28 12.01
CA MET A 230 2.36 0.86 13.41
C MET A 230 2.15 2.09 14.30
N PRO A 231 1.15 2.08 15.19
CA PRO A 231 0.90 3.19 16.08
C PRO A 231 2.06 3.36 17.06
N HIS A 232 2.19 4.57 17.59
CA HIS A 232 3.09 4.84 18.72
C HIS A 232 2.38 4.53 20.04
N PHE A 233 3.15 4.08 21.04
CA PHE A 233 2.64 3.67 22.36
C PHE A 233 3.21 4.48 23.52
N ALA A 234 3.94 5.56 23.23
CA ALA A 234 4.57 6.45 24.21
C ALA A 234 5.54 5.76 25.17
N PHE A 235 6.27 4.75 24.71
CA PHE A 235 7.30 4.09 25.52
C PHE A 235 8.44 5.05 25.85
N THR A 236 8.85 5.04 27.12
CA THR A 236 10.13 5.61 27.55
C THR A 236 11.30 4.80 26.99
N ALA A 237 12.52 5.33 27.07
CA ALA A 237 13.71 4.61 26.64
C ALA A 237 13.90 3.27 27.39
N ASP A 238 13.62 3.25 28.70
CA ASP A 238 13.72 2.04 29.52
C ASP A 238 12.66 1.00 29.14
N GLU A 239 11.40 1.44 28.97
CA GLU A 239 10.32 0.55 28.52
C GLU A 239 10.59 -0.01 27.12
N ALA A 240 11.07 0.82 26.21
CA ALA A 240 11.44 0.37 24.87
C ALA A 240 12.62 -0.61 24.91
N ASN A 241 13.58 -0.43 25.82
CA ASN A 241 14.69 -1.35 26.02
C ASN A 241 14.23 -2.71 26.56
N ASP A 242 13.31 -2.71 27.53
CA ASP A 242 12.69 -3.93 28.04
C ASP A 242 11.92 -4.66 26.92
N VAL A 243 11.11 -3.94 26.12
CA VAL A 243 10.40 -4.49 24.96
C VAL A 243 11.37 -5.05 23.92
N ALA A 244 12.45 -4.33 23.59
CA ALA A 244 13.47 -4.79 22.64
C ALA A 244 14.17 -6.05 23.14
N ASN A 245 14.48 -6.14 24.44
CA ASN A 245 15.04 -7.35 25.05
C ASN A 245 14.12 -8.56 24.90
N TYR A 246 12.82 -8.40 25.15
CA TYR A 246 11.85 -9.46 24.96
C TYR A 246 11.73 -9.89 23.48
N LEU A 247 11.61 -8.93 22.56
CA LEU A 247 11.45 -9.24 21.13
C LEU A 247 12.70 -9.90 20.52
N LEU A 248 13.89 -9.59 21.04
CA LEU A 248 15.18 -10.15 20.62
C LEU A 248 15.63 -11.35 21.49
N SER A 249 14.83 -11.80 22.45
CA SER A 249 15.17 -12.98 23.27
C SER A 249 14.83 -14.31 22.58
N ALA A 250 14.07 -14.25 21.48
CA ALA A 250 13.71 -15.41 20.66
C ALA A 250 14.90 -15.95 19.86
N GLU A 251 14.76 -17.19 19.40
CA GLU A 251 15.73 -17.81 18.48
C GLU A 251 15.92 -16.95 17.21
N PRO A 252 17.16 -16.87 16.67
CA PRO A 252 17.44 -16.17 15.42
C PRO A 252 16.57 -16.64 14.26
N VAL A 253 16.25 -15.69 13.38
CA VAL A 253 15.64 -16.01 12.08
C VAL A 253 16.62 -16.82 11.24
N ASP A 254 16.12 -17.85 10.55
CA ASP A 254 16.91 -18.56 9.55
C ASP A 254 17.06 -17.73 8.28
N LEU A 255 18.16 -16.98 8.19
CA LEU A 255 18.51 -16.17 7.02
C LEU A 255 19.34 -16.94 5.99
N ARG A 256 19.55 -18.25 6.18
CA ARG A 256 20.26 -19.07 5.20
C ARG A 256 19.42 -19.17 3.92
N ILE A 257 20.07 -18.89 2.80
CA ILE A 257 19.53 -19.19 1.48
C ILE A 257 19.99 -20.62 1.19
N PRO A 258 19.07 -21.57 0.93
CA PRO A 258 19.46 -22.88 0.45
C PRO A 258 20.40 -22.71 -0.74
N ALA A 259 21.54 -23.41 -0.74
CA ALA A 259 22.36 -23.48 -1.95
C ALA A 259 21.42 -23.97 -3.06
N ALA A 260 21.33 -23.21 -4.14
CA ALA A 260 20.46 -23.57 -5.24
C ALA A 260 20.72 -25.04 -5.61
N GLU A 261 19.67 -25.86 -5.69
CA GLU A 261 19.75 -27.20 -6.33
C GLU A 261 20.00 -27.08 -7.86
N ASP A 262 20.43 -25.90 -8.31
CA ASP A 262 20.60 -25.49 -9.68
C ASP A 262 22.00 -25.85 -10.19
N ALA A 263 22.27 -27.16 -10.19
CA ALA A 263 23.02 -27.74 -11.31
C ALA A 263 22.11 -27.94 -12.54
N ASN A 264 20.79 -27.74 -12.42
CA ASN A 264 19.80 -28.02 -13.48
C ASN A 264 18.71 -26.96 -13.70
N ALA A 265 18.80 -25.75 -13.11
CA ALA A 265 17.93 -24.67 -13.57
C ALA A 265 18.25 -24.37 -15.04
N LYS A 266 17.23 -24.52 -15.90
CA LYS A 266 17.34 -24.08 -17.29
C LYS A 266 17.67 -22.59 -17.26
N PRO A 267 18.74 -22.15 -17.95
CA PRO A 267 19.08 -20.74 -18.00
C PRO A 267 17.86 -19.97 -18.51
N SER A 268 17.46 -18.96 -17.76
CA SER A 268 16.47 -17.97 -18.17
C SER A 268 16.82 -17.51 -19.60
N PRO A 269 15.82 -17.31 -20.47
CA PRO A 269 16.10 -16.92 -21.85
C PRO A 269 16.95 -15.65 -21.81
N LYS A 270 18.21 -15.80 -22.23
CA LYS A 270 19.14 -14.68 -22.33
C LYS A 270 18.45 -13.64 -23.19
N ALA A 271 18.15 -12.48 -22.60
CA ALA A 271 17.86 -11.31 -23.40
C ALA A 271 19.05 -11.16 -24.35
N ASN A 272 18.81 -11.35 -25.65
CA ASN A 272 19.82 -11.26 -26.70
C ASN A 272 20.20 -9.77 -26.86
N ASN A 273 20.90 -9.22 -25.87
CA ASN A 273 21.53 -7.93 -26.02
C ASN A 273 23.00 -8.17 -26.35
N LYS A 274 23.32 -8.11 -27.64
CA LYS A 274 24.67 -8.35 -28.20
C LYS A 274 25.71 -7.27 -27.79
N ASN A 275 25.39 -6.37 -26.85
CA ASN A 275 26.25 -5.26 -26.41
C ASN A 275 26.34 -5.15 -24.88
N GLN A 276 26.53 -6.25 -24.15
CA GLN A 276 26.93 -6.16 -22.73
C GLN A 276 28.45 -6.32 -22.63
N PRO A 277 29.20 -5.37 -22.02
CA PRO A 277 30.60 -5.61 -21.69
C PRO A 277 30.64 -6.74 -20.66
N ALA A 278 31.11 -7.91 -21.09
CA ALA A 278 31.44 -8.99 -20.18
C ALA A 278 32.74 -8.59 -19.48
N ASP A 279 32.66 -8.11 -18.23
CA ASP A 279 33.73 -8.11 -17.20
C ASP A 279 33.42 -7.20 -15.98
N GLU A 280 32.34 -6.43 -15.95
CA GLU A 280 32.01 -5.61 -14.76
C GLU A 280 31.17 -6.39 -13.73
N PRO A 281 31.54 -6.39 -12.42
CA PRO A 281 30.74 -7.02 -11.39
C PRO A 281 29.31 -6.42 -11.33
N PRO A 282 28.29 -7.20 -10.94
CA PRO A 282 26.94 -6.67 -10.80
C PRO A 282 26.93 -5.51 -9.80
N SER A 283 26.39 -4.37 -10.21
CA SER A 283 26.19 -3.22 -9.33
C SER A 283 24.80 -3.29 -8.71
N GLY A 284 24.74 -3.31 -7.36
CA GLY A 284 23.48 -3.31 -6.63
C GLY A 284 22.61 -2.09 -6.92
N GLU A 285 23.23 -0.91 -7.07
CA GLU A 285 22.53 0.32 -7.44
C GLU A 285 21.90 0.21 -8.83
N ARG A 286 22.67 -0.28 -9.81
CA ARG A 286 22.17 -0.46 -11.18
C ARG A 286 20.99 -1.43 -11.20
N LEU A 287 21.10 -2.55 -10.49
CA LEU A 287 20.01 -3.52 -10.35
C LEU A 287 18.77 -2.87 -9.74
N PHE A 288 18.92 -2.12 -8.65
CA PHE A 288 17.81 -1.40 -8.01
C PHE A 288 17.05 -0.47 -8.99
N LEU A 289 17.80 0.26 -9.82
CA LEU A 289 17.23 1.18 -10.82
C LEU A 289 16.58 0.45 -12.01
N THR A 290 17.11 -0.70 -12.42
CA THR A 290 16.64 -1.40 -13.63
C THR A 290 15.58 -2.49 -13.36
N LEU A 291 15.48 -3.00 -12.14
CA LEU A 291 14.51 -4.03 -11.76
C LEU A 291 13.11 -3.46 -11.43
N GLY A 292 12.95 -2.13 -11.51
CA GLY A 292 11.67 -1.47 -11.23
C GLY A 292 11.36 -1.31 -9.74
N CYS A 293 12.35 -1.40 -8.85
CA CYS A 293 12.14 -1.28 -7.40
C CYS A 293 11.45 0.06 -7.03
N LEU A 294 11.77 1.14 -7.74
CA LEU A 294 11.21 2.47 -7.56
C LEU A 294 9.69 2.57 -7.85
N ALA A 295 9.10 1.60 -8.56
CA ALA A 295 7.66 1.57 -8.79
C ALA A 295 6.88 1.46 -7.47
N CYS A 296 7.44 0.74 -6.49
CA CYS A 296 6.80 0.47 -5.21
C CYS A 296 7.56 1.04 -4.01
N HIS A 297 8.88 1.24 -4.11
CA HIS A 297 9.73 1.67 -3.01
C HIS A 297 10.34 3.04 -3.28
N PRO A 298 10.05 4.06 -2.46
CA PRO A 298 10.70 5.35 -2.60
C PRO A 298 12.15 5.29 -2.10
N HIS A 299 13.07 5.91 -2.83
CA HIS A 299 14.48 6.05 -2.45
C HIS A 299 14.97 7.46 -2.82
N GLY A 300 15.44 8.21 -1.81
CA GLY A 300 15.73 9.63 -1.96
C GLY A 300 14.48 10.40 -2.37
N GLN A 301 14.55 11.11 -3.49
CA GLN A 301 13.43 11.86 -4.07
C GLN A 301 12.70 11.09 -5.19
N ALA A 302 13.10 9.85 -5.45
CA ALA A 302 12.55 9.03 -6.53
C ALA A 302 11.61 7.94 -5.99
N GLY A 303 10.71 7.49 -6.88
CA GLY A 303 9.73 6.44 -6.60
C GLY A 303 8.45 6.95 -5.94
N SER A 304 7.51 6.05 -5.70
CA SER A 304 6.20 6.39 -5.14
C SER A 304 6.05 5.87 -3.71
N ALA A 305 5.40 6.65 -2.85
CA ALA A 305 4.93 6.20 -1.54
C ALA A 305 3.42 5.97 -1.59
N SER A 306 2.95 4.81 -1.14
CA SER A 306 1.50 4.56 -1.02
C SER A 306 1.20 3.69 0.20
N LEU A 307 -0.05 3.74 0.70
CA LEU A 307 -0.50 2.98 1.88
C LEU A 307 -0.23 1.48 1.76
N PHE A 308 -0.24 0.99 0.53
CA PHE A 308 -0.08 -0.41 0.16
C PHE A 308 1.21 -0.68 -0.63
N GLY A 309 2.03 0.34 -0.86
CA GLY A 309 3.33 0.22 -1.51
C GLY A 309 4.40 -0.35 -0.59
N GLY A 310 5.60 -0.42 -1.14
CA GLY A 310 6.82 -0.71 -0.39
C GLY A 310 7.18 0.46 0.52
N ASN A 311 7.77 0.17 1.69
CA ASN A 311 8.31 1.22 2.53
C ASN A 311 9.52 1.87 1.85
N SER A 312 9.88 3.09 2.26
CA SER A 312 11.10 3.74 1.78
C SER A 312 12.33 2.87 2.01
N LEU A 313 13.18 2.82 0.99
CA LEU A 313 14.47 2.12 1.02
C LEU A 313 15.67 3.07 1.17
N THR A 314 15.44 4.39 1.31
CA THR A 314 16.49 5.40 1.48
C THR A 314 17.42 5.10 2.66
N HIS A 315 16.86 4.53 3.73
CA HIS A 315 17.59 4.18 4.95
C HIS A 315 17.32 2.72 5.37
N ALA A 316 17.16 1.83 4.38
CA ALA A 316 16.76 0.44 4.63
C ALA A 316 17.78 -0.33 5.48
N GLY A 317 19.07 0.00 5.34
CA GLY A 317 20.19 -0.60 6.05
C GLY A 317 20.22 -0.29 7.54
N ASP A 318 19.59 0.81 7.98
CA ASP A 318 19.41 1.11 9.41
C ASP A 318 18.59 -0.01 10.07
N LYS A 319 17.62 -0.58 9.35
CA LYS A 319 16.71 -1.61 9.87
C LYS A 319 17.25 -3.02 9.66
N ARG A 320 17.77 -3.31 8.47
CA ARG A 320 17.98 -4.68 7.99
C ARG A 320 19.43 -4.94 7.59
N PRO A 321 20.02 -6.08 7.98
CA PRO A 321 21.33 -6.52 7.49
C PRO A 321 21.26 -7.10 6.06
N ALA A 322 22.44 -7.33 5.46
CA ALA A 322 22.55 -7.79 4.06
C ALA A 322 22.00 -9.21 3.86
N ASP A 323 22.23 -10.13 4.80
CA ASP A 323 21.67 -11.48 4.79
C ASP A 323 20.13 -11.49 4.81
N TYR A 324 19.51 -10.56 5.56
CA TYR A 324 18.07 -10.34 5.50
C TYR A 324 17.62 -9.94 4.10
N PHE A 325 18.28 -8.97 3.46
CA PHE A 325 17.92 -8.56 2.10
C PHE A 325 18.12 -9.70 1.10
N ALA A 326 19.21 -10.46 1.22
CA ALA A 326 19.46 -11.60 0.35
C ALA A 326 18.37 -12.68 0.50
N LYS A 327 17.98 -13.03 1.74
CA LYS A 327 16.88 -13.96 2.01
C LYS A 327 15.54 -13.41 1.52
N TRP A 328 15.26 -12.12 1.71
CA TRP A 328 14.04 -11.46 1.24
C TRP A 328 13.92 -11.41 -0.28
N LEU A 329 15.04 -11.24 -1.00
CA LEU A 329 15.07 -11.25 -2.47
C LEU A 329 14.94 -12.67 -3.04
N ALA A 330 15.36 -13.70 -2.30
CA ALA A 330 15.27 -15.09 -2.73
C ALA A 330 13.93 -15.75 -2.38
N GLU A 331 13.47 -15.59 -1.13
CA GLU A 331 12.34 -16.34 -0.58
C GLU A 331 11.57 -15.48 0.45
N PRO A 332 10.95 -14.36 0.02
CA PRO A 332 10.27 -13.44 0.94
C PRO A 332 9.13 -14.11 1.73
N ALA A 333 8.47 -15.13 1.16
CA ALA A 333 7.41 -15.89 1.82
C ALA A 333 7.87 -16.59 3.12
N SER A 334 9.13 -17.00 3.20
CA SER A 334 9.71 -17.61 4.42
C SER A 334 9.84 -16.62 5.58
N LEU A 335 9.97 -15.33 5.28
CA LEU A 335 10.07 -14.24 6.25
C LEU A 335 8.71 -13.58 6.52
N ASN A 336 7.87 -13.48 5.49
CA ASN A 336 6.52 -12.95 5.56
C ASN A 336 5.65 -13.58 4.47
N ALA A 337 4.81 -14.55 4.85
CA ALA A 337 3.89 -15.22 3.92
C ALA A 337 2.89 -14.27 3.22
N GLN A 338 2.71 -13.05 3.74
CA GLN A 338 1.80 -12.03 3.18
C GLN A 338 2.56 -10.95 2.38
N HIS A 339 3.79 -11.22 1.95
CA HIS A 339 4.52 -10.30 1.08
C HIS A 339 3.77 -10.08 -0.25
N ARG A 340 3.95 -8.88 -0.82
CA ARG A 340 3.46 -8.53 -2.16
C ARG A 340 4.57 -8.22 -3.15
N MET A 341 5.81 -8.21 -2.68
CA MET A 341 6.97 -8.00 -3.54
C MET A 341 7.09 -9.20 -4.49
N PRO A 342 7.20 -8.98 -5.81
CA PRO A 342 7.52 -10.03 -6.76
C PRO A 342 8.87 -10.70 -6.41
N VAL A 343 9.00 -11.98 -6.76
CA VAL A 343 10.28 -12.68 -6.68
C VAL A 343 11.00 -12.48 -8.00
N PHE A 344 12.16 -11.83 -7.94
CA PHE A 344 12.96 -11.53 -9.12
C PHE A 344 13.89 -12.70 -9.43
N ASP A 345 14.03 -13.01 -10.72
CA ASP A 345 14.99 -13.99 -11.20
C ASP A 345 16.40 -13.37 -11.21
N LEU A 346 17.10 -13.52 -10.08
CA LEU A 346 18.45 -12.98 -9.85
C LEU A 346 19.45 -14.12 -9.66
N SER A 347 20.62 -14.00 -10.30
CA SER A 347 21.77 -14.84 -9.98
C SER A 347 22.24 -14.61 -8.54
N ALA A 348 23.02 -15.54 -7.99
CA ALA A 348 23.59 -15.40 -6.66
C ALA A 348 24.43 -14.11 -6.52
N ALA A 349 25.22 -13.77 -7.54
CA ALA A 349 26.05 -12.56 -7.54
C ALA A 349 25.22 -11.27 -7.58
N GLU A 350 24.17 -11.21 -8.41
CA GLU A 350 23.28 -10.04 -8.48
C GLU A 350 22.51 -9.83 -7.18
N ARG A 351 21.98 -10.92 -6.60
CA ARG A 351 21.28 -10.88 -5.32
C ARG A 351 22.19 -10.41 -4.19
N THR A 352 23.42 -10.91 -4.12
CA THR A 352 24.40 -10.43 -3.13
C THR A 352 24.72 -8.96 -3.34
N ALA A 353 25.01 -8.53 -4.56
CA ALA A 353 25.33 -7.13 -4.86
C ALA A 353 24.19 -6.18 -4.49
N LEU A 354 22.94 -6.54 -4.82
CA LEU A 354 21.77 -5.75 -4.45
C LEU A 354 21.53 -5.72 -2.94
N ALA A 355 21.66 -6.88 -2.27
CA ALA A 355 21.48 -6.99 -0.82
C ALA A 355 22.52 -6.16 -0.03
N GLU A 356 23.78 -6.22 -0.43
CA GLU A 356 24.86 -5.42 0.16
C GLU A 356 24.65 -3.92 -0.08
N TRP A 357 24.25 -3.53 -1.28
CA TRP A 357 23.96 -2.13 -1.57
C TRP A 357 22.79 -1.62 -0.73
N LEU A 358 21.70 -2.39 -0.59
CA LEU A 358 20.56 -2.05 0.27
C LEU A 358 20.97 -1.93 1.75
N ALA A 359 21.82 -2.83 2.24
CA ALA A 359 22.33 -2.78 3.61
C ALA A 359 23.23 -1.56 3.89
N LYS A 360 23.82 -0.96 2.85
CA LYS A 360 24.61 0.28 2.94
C LYS A 360 23.75 1.55 2.89
N GLN A 361 22.45 1.44 2.59
CA GLN A 361 21.54 2.59 2.63
C GLN A 361 21.20 2.93 4.08
N THR A 362 22.08 3.70 4.74
CA THR A 362 21.96 4.09 6.14
C THR A 362 21.98 5.60 6.29
N ARG A 363 21.53 6.12 7.43
CA ARG A 363 21.68 7.55 7.77
C ARG A 363 23.13 7.94 8.11
N GLY A 364 24.09 7.02 7.96
CA GLY A 364 25.48 7.25 8.36
C GLY A 364 25.67 7.39 9.87
N ARG A 365 24.82 6.75 10.68
CA ARG A 365 25.03 6.70 12.14
C ARG A 365 26.23 5.82 12.45
N VAL A 366 27.37 6.49 12.62
CA VAL A 366 28.55 5.95 13.28
C VAL A 366 28.26 5.90 14.78
N ASP A 367 28.64 4.80 15.42
CA ASP A 367 28.72 4.77 16.88
C ASP A 367 29.81 5.74 17.38
N GLN A 368 29.95 5.90 18.70
CA GLN A 368 30.99 6.77 19.29
C GLN A 368 32.43 6.34 18.93
N SER A 369 32.61 5.17 18.31
CA SER A 369 33.89 4.63 17.85
C SER A 369 34.15 4.81 16.35
N GLY A 370 33.20 5.38 15.59
CA GLY A 370 33.37 5.62 14.16
C GLY A 370 33.23 4.37 13.29
N GLU A 371 32.73 3.26 13.84
CA GLU A 371 32.38 2.05 13.07
C GLU A 371 30.86 2.02 12.78
N PRO A 372 30.42 1.40 11.66
CA PRO A 372 29.03 1.02 11.50
C PRO A 372 28.67 0.06 12.62
N SER A 373 27.62 0.33 13.40
CA SER A 373 27.29 -0.53 14.56
C SER A 373 27.13 -1.99 14.10
N ASN A 374 28.10 -2.80 14.51
CA ASN A 374 28.18 -4.20 14.15
C ASN A 374 27.39 -5.01 15.18
N ALA A 375 26.27 -5.56 14.72
CA ALA A 375 25.61 -6.78 15.18
C ALA A 375 25.16 -6.85 16.65
N ASP A 376 23.87 -6.53 16.86
CA ASP A 376 23.12 -6.86 18.07
C ASP A 376 22.88 -8.37 18.21
N ALA A 377 23.86 -9.07 18.77
CA ALA A 377 23.54 -10.25 19.56
C ALA A 377 22.75 -9.81 20.81
N PRO A 378 21.76 -10.59 21.28
CA PRO A 378 21.21 -10.38 22.62
C PRO A 378 22.38 -10.36 23.63
N PRO A 379 22.26 -9.64 24.77
CA PRO A 379 23.32 -9.58 25.77
C PRO A 379 23.80 -11.01 26.07
N ALA A 380 25.09 -11.27 25.83
CA ALA A 380 25.69 -12.61 25.86
C ALA A 380 25.59 -13.29 27.24
N ASN A 381 25.15 -12.55 28.26
CA ASN A 381 24.94 -13.03 29.61
C ASN A 381 23.49 -12.71 30.05
N ARG A 382 22.64 -13.74 30.09
CA ARG A 382 21.29 -13.63 30.68
C ARG A 382 21.40 -13.70 32.20
N ASP A 383 21.95 -12.65 32.79
CA ASP A 383 21.88 -12.51 34.24
C ASP A 383 20.43 -12.22 34.70
N ALA A 384 20.20 -12.25 36.02
CA ALA A 384 18.88 -12.02 36.58
C ALA A 384 18.27 -10.65 36.21
N SER A 385 19.10 -9.65 35.88
CA SER A 385 18.65 -8.32 35.47
C SER A 385 18.11 -8.34 34.03
N VAL A 386 18.79 -9.05 33.13
CA VAL A 386 18.32 -9.25 31.74
C VAL A 386 17.02 -10.05 31.72
N GLU A 387 16.90 -11.11 32.51
CA GLU A 387 15.67 -11.90 32.58
C GLU A 387 14.49 -11.09 33.13
N ALA A 388 14.74 -10.26 34.16
CA ALA A 388 13.74 -9.33 34.67
C ALA A 388 13.34 -8.27 33.62
N SER A 389 14.26 -7.83 32.77
CA SER A 389 13.99 -6.91 31.65
C SER A 389 13.12 -7.55 30.58
N ILE A 390 13.40 -8.80 30.22
CA ILE A 390 12.58 -9.59 29.28
C ILE A 390 11.15 -9.74 29.81
N GLU A 391 10.97 -10.08 31.09
CA GLU A 391 9.64 -10.23 31.67
C GLU A 391 8.85 -8.90 31.73
N ARG A 392 9.52 -7.79 32.09
CA ARG A 392 8.91 -6.46 32.01
C ARG A 392 8.50 -6.10 30.56
N GLY A 393 9.37 -6.39 29.60
CA GLY A 393 9.12 -6.19 28.18
C GLY A 393 7.91 -6.97 27.68
N ARG A 394 7.86 -8.26 28.03
CA ARG A 394 6.70 -9.13 27.76
C ARG A 394 5.42 -8.52 28.30
N LYS A 395 5.39 -8.14 29.58
CA LYS A 395 4.22 -7.52 30.20
C LYS A 395 3.81 -6.23 29.49
N LEU A 396 4.76 -5.37 29.11
CA LEU A 396 4.47 -4.15 28.35
C LEU A 396 3.82 -4.44 27.00
N THR A 397 4.27 -5.46 26.27
CA THR A 397 3.66 -5.83 24.98
C THR A 397 2.22 -6.35 25.14
N LEU A 398 1.94 -7.12 26.19
CA LEU A 398 0.59 -7.61 26.51
C LEU A 398 -0.35 -6.48 26.94
N ASP A 399 0.13 -5.61 27.83
CA ASP A 399 -0.63 -4.46 28.33
C ASP A 399 -0.91 -3.44 27.21
N SER A 400 -0.07 -3.37 26.18
CA SER A 400 -0.23 -2.51 25.01
C SER A 400 -1.03 -3.15 23.87
N GLY A 401 -1.41 -4.43 23.99
CA GLY A 401 -2.21 -5.14 23.01
C GLY A 401 -1.49 -5.48 21.70
N CYS A 402 -0.16 -5.59 21.71
CA CYS A 402 0.64 -5.89 20.51
C CYS A 402 0.15 -7.16 19.78
N GLN A 403 -0.33 -8.15 20.53
CA GLN A 403 -0.85 -9.43 20.05
C GLN A 403 -2.12 -9.33 19.19
N ALA A 404 -2.84 -8.20 19.22
CA ALA A 404 -3.98 -8.00 18.32
C ALA A 404 -3.58 -7.73 16.87
N CYS A 405 -2.31 -7.39 16.63
CA CYS A 405 -1.76 -7.22 15.30
C CYS A 405 -0.63 -8.20 15.03
N HIS A 406 0.26 -8.43 15.99
CA HIS A 406 1.49 -9.20 15.78
C HIS A 406 1.40 -10.61 16.35
N GLN A 407 2.01 -11.57 15.65
CA GLN A 407 2.40 -12.85 16.25
C GLN A 407 3.64 -12.61 17.13
N MET A 408 3.59 -12.99 18.40
CA MET A 408 4.63 -12.69 19.40
C MET A 408 5.59 -13.89 19.61
N PRO A 409 6.82 -13.68 20.13
CA PRO A 409 7.74 -14.76 20.52
C PRO A 409 7.08 -15.77 21.47
N THR A 410 7.17 -17.07 21.16
CA THR A 410 6.42 -18.11 21.87
C THR A 410 7.08 -18.57 23.18
N GLY A 411 6.25 -18.50 24.22
CA GLY A 411 6.22 -19.36 25.41
C GLY A 411 4.79 -19.59 25.93
N GLU A 412 3.77 -19.00 25.31
CA GLU A 412 2.35 -19.17 25.64
C GLU A 412 1.57 -19.51 24.38
N LYS A 413 1.15 -20.77 24.28
CA LYS A 413 0.02 -21.15 23.45
C LYS A 413 -1.26 -20.74 24.18
N ASP A 414 -2.06 -19.91 23.52
CA ASP A 414 -3.52 -20.01 23.44
C ASP A 414 -4.44 -19.73 24.64
N ASN A 415 -4.01 -19.20 25.79
CA ASN A 415 -4.95 -18.97 26.92
C ASN A 415 -5.02 -17.58 27.56
N VAL A 416 -4.40 -16.56 26.99
CA VAL A 416 -4.82 -15.18 27.29
C VAL A 416 -5.79 -14.79 26.18
N ALA A 417 -7.09 -14.90 26.46
CA ALA A 417 -8.12 -14.29 25.63
C ALA A 417 -7.65 -12.88 25.25
N PRO A 418 -7.77 -12.45 23.97
CA PRO A 418 -7.21 -11.19 23.52
C PRO A 418 -7.63 -10.10 24.50
N SER A 419 -6.67 -9.59 25.29
CA SER A 419 -6.91 -8.53 26.25
C SER A 419 -7.19 -7.20 25.55
N THR A 420 -7.18 -7.18 24.21
CA THR A 420 -7.69 -6.05 23.46
C THR A 420 -9.18 -5.88 23.74
N PRO A 421 -9.60 -4.72 24.24
CA PRO A 421 -11.01 -4.43 24.36
C PRO A 421 -11.61 -4.52 22.96
N ARG A 422 -12.60 -5.39 22.77
CA ARG A 422 -13.49 -5.31 21.61
C ARG A 422 -14.21 -3.98 21.72
N LEU A 423 -13.76 -3.00 20.94
CA LEU A 423 -14.35 -1.68 20.91
C LEU A 423 -15.64 -1.72 20.09
N GLY A 424 -16.54 -0.79 20.39
CA GLY A 424 -17.77 -0.64 19.62
C GLY A 424 -17.49 -0.22 18.17
N LYS A 425 -18.47 -0.46 17.31
CA LYS A 425 -18.45 -0.07 15.89
C LYS A 425 -18.22 1.45 15.77
N LEU A 426 -17.27 1.84 14.93
CA LEU A 426 -17.02 3.24 14.60
C LEU A 426 -18.18 3.83 13.78
N SER A 427 -18.55 5.07 14.11
CA SER A 427 -19.66 5.82 13.53
C SER A 427 -19.52 7.34 13.66
N THR A 428 -20.51 8.06 13.11
CA THR A 428 -20.69 9.50 13.36
C THR A 428 -20.79 9.83 14.84
N ASP A 429 -21.33 8.92 15.65
CA ASP A 429 -21.54 9.11 17.10
C ASP A 429 -20.30 8.76 17.94
N SER A 430 -19.23 8.28 17.30
CA SER A 430 -17.98 7.97 17.98
C SER A 430 -17.30 9.24 18.51
N ARG A 431 -16.64 9.12 19.67
CA ARG A 431 -15.87 10.21 20.28
C ARG A 431 -14.51 10.39 19.60
N TRP A 432 -14.52 10.95 18.40
CA TRP A 432 -13.33 11.15 17.56
C TRP A 432 -12.26 12.04 18.21
N GLU A 433 -12.63 12.90 19.15
CA GLU A 433 -11.72 13.72 19.96
C GLU A 433 -10.91 12.92 21.00
N ARG A 434 -11.28 11.65 21.22
CA ARG A 434 -10.57 10.70 22.10
C ARG A 434 -10.09 9.45 21.34
N ALA A 435 -10.20 9.45 20.02
CA ALA A 435 -9.82 8.31 19.19
C ALA A 435 -8.29 8.17 19.09
N CYS A 436 -7.84 6.98 18.68
CA CYS A 436 -6.43 6.70 18.38
C CYS A 436 -5.84 7.62 17.28
N SER A 437 -6.69 8.31 16.52
CA SER A 437 -6.33 9.27 15.46
C SER A 437 -6.61 10.73 15.83
N ALA A 438 -6.85 11.05 17.12
CA ALA A 438 -7.10 12.42 17.56
C ALA A 438 -5.90 13.33 17.25
N ALA A 439 -6.18 14.60 16.91
CA ALA A 439 -5.16 15.58 16.53
C ALA A 439 -4.23 15.93 17.70
N ASP A 440 -4.80 16.09 18.90
CA ASP A 440 -4.06 16.46 20.11
C ASP A 440 -3.85 15.24 21.00
N PHE A 441 -2.66 14.67 20.93
CA PHE A 441 -2.23 13.68 21.91
C PHE A 441 -1.86 14.38 23.22
N ASP A 442 -2.69 14.20 24.24
CA ASP A 442 -2.41 14.68 25.58
C ASP A 442 -1.58 13.64 26.36
N ALA A 443 -0.25 13.79 26.27
CA ALA A 443 0.71 12.95 26.99
C ALA A 443 0.55 12.99 28.52
N ALA A 444 -0.18 13.97 29.06
CA ALA A 444 -0.46 14.09 30.49
C ALA A 444 -1.68 13.25 30.94
N ARG A 445 -2.44 12.63 30.01
CA ARG A 445 -3.54 11.71 30.38
C ARG A 445 -3.00 10.34 30.80
N PRO A 446 -3.32 9.82 32.00
CA PRO A 446 -2.87 8.50 32.44
C PRO A 446 -3.36 7.35 31.54
N ALA A 447 -4.53 7.49 30.91
CA ALA A 447 -5.08 6.54 29.95
C ALA A 447 -4.43 6.62 28.55
N ALA A 448 -3.58 7.61 28.31
CA ALA A 448 -2.85 7.79 27.05
C ALA A 448 -1.52 7.01 27.03
N ARG A 449 -1.02 6.56 28.18
CA ARG A 449 0.10 5.60 28.23
C ARG A 449 -0.42 4.24 27.79
N ARG A 450 0.10 3.72 26.68
CA ARG A 450 -0.25 2.40 26.06
C ARG A 450 -1.49 2.38 25.18
N GLN A 451 -2.13 3.52 24.89
CA GLN A 451 -3.12 3.60 23.82
C GLN A 451 -2.40 3.70 22.47
N PRO A 452 -2.88 3.03 21.40
CA PRO A 452 -2.40 3.28 20.04
C PRO A 452 -2.56 4.74 19.61
N ILE A 453 -1.50 5.37 19.12
CA ILE A 453 -1.51 6.73 18.59
C ILE A 453 -1.12 6.71 17.12
N TYR A 454 -2.04 7.12 16.26
CA TYR A 454 -1.81 7.37 14.85
C TYR A 454 -1.73 8.87 14.61
N GLN A 455 -0.54 9.36 14.29
CA GLN A 455 -0.38 10.72 13.79
C GLN A 455 -0.78 10.76 12.31
N LEU A 456 -1.89 11.44 12.03
CA LEU A 456 -2.46 11.60 10.70
C LEU A 456 -2.55 13.09 10.33
N ALA A 457 -2.56 13.42 9.05
CA ALA A 457 -2.91 14.76 8.59
C ALA A 457 -4.42 15.04 8.82
N ASP A 458 -4.83 16.32 8.82
CA ASP A 458 -6.24 16.69 8.96
C ASP A 458 -7.13 16.09 7.88
N ALA A 459 -6.66 16.08 6.63
CA ALA A 459 -7.35 15.45 5.51
C ALA A 459 -7.57 13.94 5.73
N ASP A 460 -6.55 13.23 6.25
CA ASP A 460 -6.65 11.79 6.55
C ASP A 460 -7.61 11.51 7.70
N ARG A 461 -7.63 12.37 8.73
CA ARG A 461 -8.63 12.29 9.81
C ARG A 461 -10.05 12.50 9.27
N ALA A 462 -10.25 13.50 8.41
CA ALA A 462 -11.53 13.78 7.80
C ALA A 462 -12.01 12.62 6.91
N ALA A 463 -11.11 12.08 6.08
CA ALA A 463 -11.38 10.92 5.22
C ALA A 463 -11.80 9.69 6.04
N LEU A 464 -11.11 9.37 7.14
CA LEU A 464 -11.51 8.27 8.04
C LEU A 464 -12.91 8.47 8.61
N ARG A 465 -13.23 9.68 9.09
CA ARG A 465 -14.56 10.01 9.62
C ARG A 465 -15.63 9.87 8.55
N HIS A 466 -15.36 10.39 7.35
CA HIS A 466 -16.23 10.31 6.19
C HIS A 466 -16.55 8.86 5.81
N TYR A 467 -15.51 8.02 5.72
CA TYR A 467 -15.66 6.59 5.44
C TYR A 467 -16.56 5.87 6.46
N PHE A 468 -16.28 6.02 7.75
CA PHE A 468 -17.10 5.36 8.79
C PHE A 468 -18.51 5.92 8.88
N ALA A 469 -18.74 7.20 8.53
CA ALA A 469 -20.09 7.76 8.44
C ALA A 469 -20.91 7.10 7.31
N GLN A 470 -20.31 6.86 6.14
CA GLN A 470 -21.01 6.28 4.99
C GLN A 470 -21.21 4.75 5.06
N ARG A 471 -20.40 4.03 5.84
CA ARG A 471 -20.47 2.56 5.95
C ARG A 471 -21.72 2.07 6.72
N LEU A 472 -22.53 2.95 7.29
CA LEU A 472 -23.40 2.60 8.42
C LEU A 472 -24.87 2.29 8.17
N ASP A 473 -25.38 2.35 6.95
CA ASP A 473 -26.82 2.18 6.69
C ASP A 473 -27.27 0.77 6.25
N LEU A 474 -26.52 -0.30 6.56
CA LEU A 474 -26.98 -1.67 6.27
C LEU A 474 -27.78 -2.34 7.39
N THR A 475 -27.93 -1.70 8.56
CA THR A 475 -28.67 -2.27 9.72
C THR A 475 -29.73 -1.36 10.30
N ALA A 476 -30.14 -0.30 9.60
CA ALA A 476 -31.37 0.39 9.96
C ALA A 476 -32.54 -0.55 9.63
N GLU A 477 -32.99 -1.34 10.60
CA GLU A 477 -34.35 -1.89 10.50
C GLU A 477 -35.30 -0.72 10.24
N PRO A 478 -36.25 -0.83 9.29
CA PRO A 478 -37.21 0.23 9.06
C PRO A 478 -37.94 0.47 10.37
N SER A 479 -37.90 1.70 10.86
CA SER A 479 -38.59 2.10 12.08
C SER A 479 -40.08 1.76 11.94
N GLN A 480 -40.50 0.64 12.50
CA GLN A 480 -41.91 0.35 12.71
C GLN A 480 -42.39 1.25 13.84
N SER A 481 -42.89 2.44 13.51
CA SER A 481 -44.07 3.04 14.16
C SER A 481 -44.37 4.43 13.60
N GLN A 482 -44.86 4.46 12.36
CA GLN A 482 -46.01 5.29 12.04
C GLN A 482 -47.12 4.39 11.49
N ALA A 483 -47.85 3.76 12.41
CA ALA A 483 -49.16 3.17 12.16
C ALA A 483 -49.97 3.38 13.45
N GLY A 484 -51.06 4.15 13.33
CA GLY A 484 -51.72 4.83 14.44
C GLY A 484 -52.38 3.96 15.50
N ARG A 485 -52.51 4.52 16.70
CA ARG A 485 -53.78 5.01 17.27
C ARG A 485 -53.51 5.90 18.48
#